data_AF-X0U806-F1
#
_entry.id   AF-X0U806-F1
#
_cell.length_a   1.000
_cell.length_b   1.000
_cell.length_c   1.000
_cell.angle_alpha   90.00
_cell.angle_beta   90.00
_cell.angle_gamma   90.00
#
_symmetry.space_group_name_H-M   'P 1'
#
loop_
_entity.id
_entity.type
_entity.pdbx_description
1 polymer ?
#
loop_
_entity_poly.entity_id
_entity_poly.type
_entity_poly.pdbx_seq_one_letter_code
_entity_poly.pdbx_strand_id
1 'polypeptide(L)' 'MAVIKGYSMPDELYYTKDDCWVRVEGTKVTVGMTDFFQQEAGDIVFVDLPEEE' A
#
# COMPACT_ATOMS: atom_id res chain seq x y z
N MET A 1 14.83 3.89 -2.57
CA MET A 1 13.59 4.25 -1.83
C MET A 1 13.32 5.71 -2.10
N ALA A 2 12.30 6.00 -2.91
CA ALA A 2 11.85 7.37 -3.10
C ALA A 2 11.05 7.80 -1.86
N VAL A 3 11.44 8.94 -1.30
CA VAL A 3 10.76 9.57 -0.16
C VAL A 3 10.19 10.88 -0.65
N ILE A 4 8.87 11.02 -0.61
CA ILE A 4 8.15 12.18 -1.12
C ILE A 4 7.45 12.84 0.06
N LYS A 5 7.87 14.06 0.41
CA LYS A 5 7.30 14.84 1.54
C LYS A 5 7.28 14.08 2.88
N GLY A 6 8.23 13.17 3.08
CA GLY A 6 8.31 12.34 4.30
C GLY A 6 7.62 10.98 4.21
N TYR A 7 6.91 10.71 3.10
CA TYR A 7 6.27 9.42 2.85
C TYR A 7 7.16 8.52 1.99
N SER A 8 7.29 7.26 2.38
CA SER A 8 7.92 6.22 1.59
C SER A 8 7.03 5.85 0.41
N MET A 9 7.49 6.18 -0.79
CA MET A 9 6.82 5.85 -2.05
C MET A 9 7.82 5.21 -3.01
N PRO A 10 8.17 3.92 -2.86
CA PRO A 10 9.08 3.22 -3.77
C PRO A 10 8.64 3.27 -5.24
N ASP A 11 9.59 3.43 -6.15
CA ASP A 11 9.34 3.53 -7.60
C ASP A 11 8.91 2.20 -8.26
N GLU A 12 9.17 1.08 -7.59
CA GLU A 12 8.80 -0.27 -8.03
C GLU A 12 7.32 -0.61 -7.82
N LEU A 13 6.57 0.28 -7.16
CA LEU A 13 5.16 0.11 -6.85
C LEU A 13 4.30 0.97 -7.78
N TYR A 14 3.15 0.43 -8.15
CA TYR A 14 2.08 1.20 -8.78
C TYR A 14 1.16 1.74 -7.70
N TYR A 15 0.64 2.95 -7.88
CA TYR A 15 -0.22 3.63 -6.92
C TYR A 15 -1.60 3.90 -7.51
N THR A 16 -2.64 3.75 -6.69
CA THR A 16 -4.02 4.13 -7.05
C THR A 16 -4.40 5.46 -6.41
N LYS A 17 -5.55 6.02 -6.80
CA LYS A 17 -6.10 7.23 -6.18
C LYS A 17 -6.74 6.97 -4.82
N ASP A 18 -6.95 5.70 -4.49
CA ASP A 18 -7.57 5.24 -3.24
C ASP A 18 -6.51 4.92 -2.17
N ASP A 19 -5.34 5.55 -2.28
CA ASP A 19 -4.21 5.40 -1.36
C ASP A 19 -3.70 3.96 -1.18
N CYS A 20 -3.86 3.14 -2.21
CA CYS A 20 -3.30 1.79 -2.28
C CYS A 20 -2.06 1.75 -3.17
N TRP A 21 -1.18 0.78 -2.89
CA TRP A 21 -0.09 0.40 -3.78
C TRP A 21 -0.22 -1.05 -4.24
N VAL A 22 0.41 -1.33 -5.37
CA VAL A 22 0.41 -2.63 -6.02
C VAL A 22 1.84 -2.98 -6.45
N ARG A 23 2.31 -4.16 -6.04
CA ARG A 23 3.56 -4.76 -6.52
C ARG A 23 3.24 -5.97 -7.39
N VAL A 24 3.76 -5.97 -8.62
CA VAL A 24 3.53 -7.05 -9.58
C VAL A 24 4.74 -7.98 -9.62
N GLU A 25 4.50 -9.26 -9.34
CA GLU A 25 5.52 -10.31 -9.29
C GLU A 25 5.08 -11.47 -10.20
N GLY A 26 5.28 -11.29 -11.52
CA GLY A 26 4.84 -12.24 -12.53
C GLY A 26 3.31 -12.30 -12.63
N THR A 27 2.72 -13.43 -12.26
CA THR A 27 1.26 -13.63 -12.23
C THR A 27 0.63 -13.35 -10.86
N LYS A 28 1.44 -13.07 -9.85
CA LYS A 28 0.98 -12.72 -8.51
C LYS A 28 1.08 -11.21 -8.31
N VAL A 29 0.12 -10.68 -7.58
CA VAL A 29 0.04 -9.27 -7.26
C VAL A 29 -0.06 -9.14 -5.75
N THR A 30 0.86 -8.36 -5.16
CA THR A 30 0.76 -7.97 -3.75
C THR A 30 0.14 -6.58 -3.69
N VAL A 31 -0.88 -6.41 -2.86
CA VAL A 31 -1.55 -5.12 -2.66
C VAL A 31 -1.41 -4.67 -1.21
N GLY A 32 -1.42 -3.36 -0.98
CA GLY A 32 -1.39 -2.80 0.36
C GLY A 32 -1.77 -1.32 0.36
N MET A 33 -1.79 -0.72 1.55
CA MET A 33 -2.04 0.70 1.75
C MET A 33 -0.74 1.50 1.73
N THR A 34 -0.78 2.73 1.20
CA THR A 34 0.38 3.63 1.13
C THR A 34 0.87 4.05 2.51
N ASP A 35 2.14 4.45 2.57
CA ASP A 35 2.72 5.06 3.78
C ASP A 35 2.02 6.38 4.16
N PHE A 36 1.45 7.07 3.17
CA PHE A 36 0.58 8.22 3.42
C PHE A 36 -0.66 7.83 4.23
N PHE A 37 -1.39 6.81 3.77
CA PHE A 37 -2.60 6.34 4.44
C PHE A 37 -2.33 5.83 5.85
N GLN A 38 -1.27 5.05 6.07
CA GLN A 38 -1.00 4.52 7.42
C GLN A 38 -0.70 5.64 8.43
N GLN A 39 -0.02 6.71 8.00
CA GLN A 39 0.28 7.84 8.88
C GLN A 39 -0.97 8.68 9.15
N GLU A 40 -1.88 8.79 8.19
CA GLU A 40 -3.17 9.47 8.36
C GLU A 40 -4.13 8.65 9.25
N ALA A 41 -4.18 7.33 9.07
CA ALA A 41 -5.04 6.42 9.83
C ALA A 41 -4.60 6.26 11.29
N GLY A 42 -3.30 6.38 11.57
CA GLY A 42 -2.74 6.16 12.91
C GLY A 42 -2.64 4.67 13.25
N ASP A 43 -2.97 4.31 14.50
CA ASP A 43 -2.85 2.93 14.96
C ASP A 43 -3.94 2.03 14.37
N ILE A 44 -3.53 1.09 13.52
CA ILE A 44 -4.41 0.10 12.91
C ILE A 44 -4.69 -1.03 13.92
N VAL A 45 -5.93 -1.12 14.38
CA VAL A 45 -6.36 -2.13 15.37
C VAL A 45 -7.09 -3.33 14.77
N PHE A 46 -7.56 -3.20 13.53
CA PHE A 46 -8.33 -4.24 12.84
C PHE A 46 -8.13 -4.13 11.33
N VAL A 47 -8.08 -5.27 10.64
CA VAL A 47 -8.04 -5.36 9.18
C VAL A 47 -9.02 -6.44 8.76
N ASP A 48 -9.95 -6.07 7.87
CA ASP A 48 -10.85 -7.02 7.24
C ASP A 48 -10.26 -7.44 5.89
N LEU A 49 -10.01 -8.73 5.73
CA LEU A 49 -9.45 -9.29 4.50
C LEU A 49 -10.51 -10.15 3.81
N PRO A 50 -10.50 -10.22 2.46
CA PRO A 50 -11.40 -11.11 1.75
C PRO A 50 -11.15 -12.56 2.16
N GLU A 51 -12.20 -13.37 2.15
CA GLU A 51 -12.08 -14.80 2.37
C GLU A 51 -11.24 -15.44 1.26
N GLU A 52 -10.39 -16.40 1.62
CA GLU A 52 -9.72 -17.26 0.66
C GLU A 52 -10.79 -18.24 0.10
N GLU A 53 -10.99 -18.25 -1.21
CA GLU A 53 -11.81 -19.30 -1.88
C GLU A 53 -11.11 -20.66 -1.89
#